data_AF-A0A915ZVC5-F1
#
_entry.id   AF-A0A915ZVC5-F1
#
_cell.length_a   1.000
_cell.length_b   1.000
_cell.length_c   1.000
_cell.angle_alpha   90.00
_cell.angle_beta   90.00
_cell.angle_gamma   90.00
#
_symmetry.space_group_name_H-M   'P 1'
#
loop_
_entity.id
_entity.type
_entity.pdbx_description
1 polymer ?
#
loop_
_entity_poly.entity_id
_entity_poly.type
_entity_poly.pdbx_seq_one_letter_code
_entity_poly.pdbx_strand_id
1 'polypeptide(L)'
;MLHRNKVYRQSNLLRLIDWKISLKLNNINQYDTLFEDHYLQLFRIKICCNELPTCVNLKKRKPDLYDEDWRCNFCKIEEETFNHFWKCSKIQNVVQDILKRLKIFLAKIIQKYSRDNIDTQELKGKINELGMWDIGCLYDFTFLMKNQVSCQLIELLKCYKITEEKLLYKVLKQITGRVLLEFKVLIWEPRNELQIKEEK
;
A
#
# COMPACT_ATOMS: atom_id res chain seq x y z
N MET A 1 14.14 -9.50 -20.12
CA MET A 1 12.81 -8.89 -19.87
C MET A 1 12.57 -8.82 -18.37
N LEU A 2 12.37 -7.63 -17.80
CA LEU A 2 12.22 -7.42 -16.35
C LEU A 2 10.92 -8.06 -15.83
N HIS A 3 11.01 -9.29 -15.32
CA HIS A 3 9.90 -10.09 -14.79
C HIS A 3 9.26 -9.54 -13.48
N ARG A 4 9.66 -8.35 -13.03
CA ARG A 4 9.31 -7.80 -11.71
C ARG A 4 7.84 -7.36 -11.60
N ASN A 5 7.18 -7.10 -12.73
CA ASN A 5 5.83 -6.56 -12.79
C ASN A 5 4.88 -7.44 -13.64
N LYS A 6 4.98 -8.77 -13.50
CA LYS A 6 4.11 -9.74 -14.22
C LYS A 6 2.62 -9.46 -14.03
N VAL A 7 2.22 -8.87 -12.91
CA VAL A 7 0.82 -8.57 -12.58
C VAL A 7 0.16 -7.66 -13.64
N TYR A 8 0.90 -6.70 -14.24
CA TYR A 8 0.35 -5.81 -15.27
C TYR A 8 0.21 -6.46 -16.65
N ARG A 9 0.51 -7.76 -16.79
CA ARG A 9 0.14 -8.52 -18.00
C ARG A 9 -1.34 -8.91 -18.01
N GLN A 10 -2.04 -8.78 -16.88
CA GLN A 10 -3.45 -9.10 -16.74
C GLN A 10 -4.30 -7.91 -17.20
N SER A 11 -4.91 -8.00 -18.37
CA SER A 11 -5.77 -6.93 -18.94
C SER A 11 -6.91 -6.52 -18.00
N ASN A 12 -7.49 -7.49 -17.28
CA ASN A 12 -8.57 -7.24 -16.33
C ASN A 12 -8.14 -6.32 -15.17
N LEU A 13 -6.91 -6.50 -14.64
CA LEU A 13 -6.37 -5.62 -13.61
C LEU A 13 -6.20 -4.19 -14.14
N LEU A 14 -5.67 -4.05 -15.36
CA LEU A 14 -5.44 -2.73 -15.95
C LEU A 14 -6.74 -1.91 -16.05
N ARG A 15 -7.89 -2.55 -16.23
CA ARG A 15 -9.21 -1.90 -16.29
C ARG A 15 -9.73 -1.45 -14.92
N LEU A 16 -9.24 -2.02 -13.83
CA LEU A 16 -9.64 -1.66 -12.47
C LEU A 16 -8.92 -0.41 -11.96
N ILE A 17 -7.79 -0.02 -12.58
CA ILE A 17 -6.94 1.08 -12.15
C ILE A 17 -7.23 2.34 -12.97
N ASP A 18 -7.46 3.47 -12.29
CA ASP A 18 -7.48 4.78 -12.95
C ASP A 18 -6.04 5.21 -13.21
N TRP A 19 -5.52 4.88 -14.41
CA TRP A 19 -4.13 5.18 -14.78
C TRP A 19 -3.85 6.67 -14.89
N LYS A 20 -4.83 7.49 -15.30
CA LYS A 20 -4.64 8.94 -15.43
C LYS A 20 -4.34 9.54 -14.06
N ILE A 21 -5.14 9.19 -13.05
CA ILE A 21 -4.94 9.66 -11.67
C ILE A 21 -3.69 9.03 -11.07
N SER A 22 -3.51 7.72 -11.24
CA SER A 22 -2.38 6.97 -10.67
C SER A 22 -1.02 7.49 -11.16
N LEU A 23 -0.90 7.80 -12.45
CA LEU A 23 0.32 8.38 -13.02
C LEU A 23 0.58 9.79 -12.47
N LYS A 24 -0.45 10.62 -12.37
CA LYS A 24 -0.30 11.98 -11.83
C LYS A 24 0.12 11.97 -10.34
N LEU A 25 -0.32 10.97 -9.56
CA LEU A 25 0.13 10.79 -8.18
C LEU A 25 1.63 10.46 -8.06
N ASN A 26 2.25 9.98 -9.13
CA ASN A 26 3.69 9.73 -9.20
C ASN A 26 4.51 10.96 -9.65
N ASN A 27 3.87 12.06 -10.03
CA ASN A 27 4.58 13.29 -10.36
C ASN A 27 5.15 13.92 -9.08
N ILE A 28 6.46 13.78 -8.90
CA ILE A 28 7.23 14.39 -7.83
C ILE A 28 7.40 15.87 -8.17
N ASN A 29 6.95 16.76 -7.28
CA ASN A 29 7.26 18.18 -7.38
C ASN A 29 8.68 18.37 -6.87
N GLN A 30 9.64 18.67 -7.75
CA GLN A 30 11.08 18.72 -7.41
C GLN A 30 11.47 19.91 -6.53
N TYR A 31 10.53 20.83 -6.29
CA TYR A 31 10.80 22.13 -5.67
C TYR A 31 10.42 22.22 -4.18
N ASP A 32 9.59 21.30 -3.68
CA ASP A 32 9.02 21.36 -2.32
C ASP A 32 9.00 19.97 -1.66
N THR A 33 10.15 19.39 -1.34
CA THR A 33 10.19 18.14 -0.56
C THR A 33 10.82 18.38 0.80
N LEU A 34 10.01 18.30 1.87
CA LEU A 34 10.54 18.13 3.21
C LEU A 34 11.35 16.82 3.26
N PHE A 35 12.37 16.76 4.10
CA PHE A 35 13.27 15.59 4.22
C PHE A 35 12.49 14.28 4.42
N GLU A 36 11.45 14.31 5.25
CA GLU A 36 10.57 13.17 5.55
C GLU A 36 9.79 12.67 4.31
N ASP A 37 9.35 13.60 3.45
CA ASP A 37 8.66 13.26 2.19
C ASP A 37 9.59 12.51 1.24
N HIS A 38 10.88 12.86 1.22
CA HIS A 38 11.88 12.19 0.40
C HIS A 38 12.11 10.73 0.82
N TYR A 39 12.19 10.42 2.13
CA TYR A 39 12.34 9.02 2.58
C TYR A 39 11.13 8.15 2.26
N LEU A 40 9.92 8.68 2.50
CA LEU A 40 8.69 7.97 2.17
C LEU A 40 8.58 7.73 0.66
N GLN A 41 9.04 8.69 -0.15
CA GLN A 41 9.09 8.54 -1.60
C GLN A 41 10.10 7.47 -2.04
N LEU A 42 11.32 7.45 -1.49
CA LEU A 42 12.30 6.39 -1.78
C LEU A 42 11.80 5.02 -1.34
N PHE A 43 11.13 4.94 -0.19
CA PHE A 43 10.53 3.72 0.30
C PHE A 43 9.44 3.21 -0.66
N ARG A 44 8.59 4.12 -1.15
CA ARG A 44 7.59 3.82 -2.19
C ARG A 44 8.22 3.31 -3.48
N ILE A 45 9.30 3.95 -3.96
CA ILE A 45 10.02 3.50 -5.15
C ILE A 45 10.52 2.05 -4.97
N LYS A 46 11.10 1.74 -3.80
CA LYS A 46 11.53 0.36 -3.50
C LYS A 46 10.36 -0.63 -3.52
N ILE A 47 9.18 -0.25 -3.03
CA ILE A 47 7.96 -1.08 -3.13
C ILE A 47 7.53 -1.28 -4.59
N CYS A 48 7.46 -0.21 -5.38
CA CYS A 48 7.09 -0.25 -6.80
C CYS A 48 8.04 -1.13 -7.63
N CYS A 49 9.34 -1.09 -7.32
CA CYS A 49 10.36 -1.86 -8.02
C CYS A 49 10.55 -3.29 -7.48
N ASN A 50 9.84 -3.66 -6.40
CA ASN A 50 10.05 -4.91 -5.66
C ASN A 50 11.51 -5.07 -5.15
N GLU A 51 12.08 -3.97 -4.64
CA GLU A 51 13.48 -3.83 -4.20
C GLU A 51 13.60 -3.58 -2.68
N LEU A 52 12.52 -3.78 -1.92
CA LEU A 52 12.65 -3.84 -0.46
C LEU A 52 13.61 -4.97 -0.07
N PRO A 53 14.46 -4.80 0.96
CA PRO A 53 15.41 -5.82 1.43
C PRO A 53 14.71 -7.00 2.14
N THR A 54 13.68 -7.57 1.51
CA THR A 54 13.06 -8.87 1.86
C THR A 54 14.10 -9.98 1.91
N CYS A 55 13.90 -11.04 2.69
CA CYS A 55 14.87 -12.16 2.72
C CYS A 55 15.20 -12.66 1.30
N VAL A 56 14.20 -12.77 0.41
CA VAL A 56 14.40 -13.07 -1.03
C VAL A 56 15.40 -12.14 -1.70
N ASN A 57 15.25 -10.83 -1.48
CA ASN A 57 16.10 -9.84 -2.11
C ASN A 57 17.48 -9.75 -1.44
N LEU A 58 17.58 -10.06 -0.14
CA LEU A 58 18.85 -10.15 0.58
C LEU A 58 19.68 -11.32 0.05
N LYS A 59 19.11 -12.53 -0.04
CA LYS A 59 19.73 -13.70 -0.66
C LYS A 59 20.26 -13.40 -2.07
N LYS A 60 19.45 -12.73 -2.90
CA LYS A 60 19.85 -12.34 -4.25
C LYS A 60 21.02 -11.35 -4.30
N ARG A 61 21.13 -10.46 -3.31
CA ARG A 61 22.16 -9.40 -3.29
C ARG A 61 23.45 -9.86 -2.63
N LYS A 62 23.35 -10.76 -1.65
CA LYS A 62 24.43 -11.24 -0.78
C LYS A 62 24.24 -12.73 -0.43
N PRO A 63 24.33 -13.64 -1.41
CA PRO A 63 24.15 -15.08 -1.19
C PRO A 63 25.22 -15.69 -0.27
N ASP A 64 26.35 -14.99 -0.12
CA ASP A 64 27.44 -15.30 0.81
C ASP A 64 27.06 -15.08 2.28
N LEU A 65 26.10 -14.19 2.57
CA LEU A 65 25.65 -13.85 3.92
C LEU A 65 24.29 -14.46 4.28
N TYR A 66 23.42 -14.64 3.29
CA TYR A 66 22.06 -15.14 3.49
C TYR A 66 21.88 -16.42 2.69
N ASP A 67 21.86 -17.55 3.39
CA ASP A 67 21.65 -18.86 2.80
C ASP A 67 20.18 -19.10 2.38
N GLU A 68 19.94 -20.24 1.72
CA GLU A 68 18.61 -20.63 1.26
C GLU A 68 17.65 -21.07 2.37
N ASP A 69 18.07 -21.11 3.64
CA ASP A 69 17.23 -21.42 4.79
C ASP A 69 16.68 -20.16 5.47
N TRP A 70 17.15 -18.97 5.10
CA TRP A 70 16.54 -17.72 5.55
C TRP A 70 15.06 -17.65 5.13
N ARG A 71 14.17 -17.54 6.13
CA ARG A 71 12.71 -17.43 5.99
C ARG A 71 12.21 -16.11 6.53
N CYS A 72 10.92 -15.84 6.37
CA CYS A 72 10.25 -14.67 6.93
C CYS A 72 10.55 -14.45 8.40
N ASN A 73 10.91 -13.21 8.75
CA ASN A 73 11.34 -12.87 10.10
C ASN A 73 10.25 -13.07 11.16
N PHE A 74 8.98 -13.09 10.75
CA PHE A 74 7.85 -13.32 11.63
C PHE A 74 7.51 -14.80 11.78
N CYS A 75 7.24 -15.50 10.66
CA CYS A 75 6.73 -16.87 10.72
C CYS A 75 7.80 -17.95 10.74
N LYS A 76 9.02 -17.65 10.28
CA LYS A 76 10.14 -18.61 10.12
C LYS A 76 9.83 -19.83 9.24
N ILE A 77 8.74 -19.78 8.47
CA ILE A 77 8.24 -20.93 7.69
C ILE A 77 8.30 -20.63 6.20
N GLU A 78 7.64 -19.56 5.76
CA GLU A 78 7.54 -19.21 4.34
C GLU A 78 8.65 -18.25 3.91
N GLU A 79 8.91 -18.21 2.61
CA GLU A 79 9.84 -17.28 2.01
C GLU A 79 9.33 -15.83 2.14
N GLU A 80 10.19 -14.94 2.63
CA GLU A 80 9.82 -13.55 2.82
C GLU A 80 9.81 -12.77 1.52
N THR A 81 8.61 -12.39 1.08
CA THR A 81 8.38 -11.47 -0.03
C THR A 81 7.52 -10.30 0.43
N PHE A 82 7.47 -9.23 -0.36
CA PHE A 82 6.54 -8.12 -0.10
C PHE A 82 5.09 -8.60 0.02
N ASN A 83 4.67 -9.54 -0.83
CA ASN A 83 3.31 -10.09 -0.81
C ASN A 83 3.08 -11.00 0.41
N HIS A 84 4.11 -11.72 0.88
CA HIS A 84 4.00 -12.59 2.05
C HIS A 84 3.69 -11.79 3.32
N PHE A 85 4.21 -10.57 3.49
CA PHE A 85 3.87 -9.75 4.67
C PHE A 85 2.35 -9.59 4.89
N TRP A 86 1.58 -9.49 3.82
CA TRP A 86 0.13 -9.33 3.88
C TRP A 86 -0.64 -10.65 4.14
N LYS A 87 0.06 -11.79 4.06
CA LYS A 87 -0.51 -13.14 4.21
C LYS A 87 0.10 -13.94 5.37
N CYS A 88 1.20 -13.43 5.94
CA CYS A 88 1.97 -14.08 6.99
C CYS A 88 1.09 -14.40 8.21
N SER A 89 1.02 -15.68 8.56
CA SER A 89 0.18 -16.20 9.65
C SER A 89 0.45 -15.54 11.01
N LYS A 90 1.71 -15.14 11.28
CA LYS A 90 2.11 -14.56 12.57
C LYS A 90 1.73 -13.10 12.76
N ILE A 91 1.39 -12.38 11.70
CA ILE A 91 1.00 -10.95 11.77
C ILE A 91 -0.38 -10.69 11.19
N GLN A 92 -1.22 -11.72 11.05
CA GLN A 92 -2.58 -11.57 10.52
C GLN A 92 -3.42 -10.59 11.36
N ASN A 93 -3.30 -10.62 12.68
CA ASN A 93 -3.95 -9.66 13.57
C ASN A 93 -3.54 -8.20 13.28
N VAL A 94 -2.25 -7.96 12.99
CA VAL A 94 -1.73 -6.64 12.60
C VAL A 94 -2.32 -6.22 11.25
N VAL A 95 -2.36 -7.12 10.28
CA VAL A 95 -2.96 -6.85 8.96
C VAL A 95 -4.45 -6.51 9.08
N GLN A 96 -5.20 -7.24 9.91
CA GLN A 96 -6.62 -6.94 10.15
C GLN A 96 -6.82 -5.60 10.86
N ASP A 97 -5.93 -5.24 11.80
CA ASP A 97 -5.97 -3.92 12.44
C ASP A 97 -5.66 -2.79 11.45
N ILE A 98 -4.68 -2.98 10.55
CA ILE A 98 -4.40 -2.04 9.45
C ILE A 98 -5.66 -1.85 8.59
N LEU A 99 -6.29 -2.93 8.12
CA LEU A 99 -7.52 -2.85 7.32
C LEU A 99 -8.62 -2.06 8.04
N LYS A 100 -8.85 -2.35 9.33
CA LYS A 100 -9.82 -1.64 10.16
C LYS A 100 -9.49 -0.15 10.29
N ARG A 101 -8.24 0.20 10.60
CA ARG A 101 -7.77 1.59 10.70
C ARG A 101 -7.92 2.34 9.39
N LEU A 102 -7.61 1.69 8.27
CA LEU A 102 -7.74 2.28 6.93
C LEU A 102 -9.20 2.57 6.58
N LYS A 103 -10.13 1.64 6.85
CA LYS A 103 -11.57 1.87 6.66
C LYS A 103 -12.08 3.06 7.49
N ILE A 104 -11.69 3.12 8.77
CA ILE A 104 -12.03 4.25 9.66
C ILE A 104 -11.44 5.56 9.13
N PHE A 105 -10.18 5.54 8.69
CA PHE A 105 -9.52 6.70 8.13
C PHE A 105 -10.21 7.18 6.84
N LEU A 106 -10.60 6.25 5.97
CA LEU A 106 -11.30 6.55 4.72
C LEU A 106 -12.64 7.23 4.99
N ALA A 107 -13.40 6.76 6.00
CA ALA A 107 -14.63 7.43 6.41
C ALA A 107 -14.36 8.85 6.92
N LYS A 108 -13.37 9.02 7.80
CA LYS A 108 -13.01 10.33 8.37
C LYS A 108 -12.54 11.32 7.31
N ILE A 109 -11.73 10.89 6.35
CA ILE A 109 -11.21 11.81 5.32
C ILE A 109 -12.32 12.21 4.34
N ILE A 110 -13.23 11.29 3.99
CA ILE A 110 -14.39 11.60 3.15
C ILE A 110 -15.31 12.59 3.88
N GLN A 111 -15.62 12.34 5.15
CA GLN A 111 -16.43 13.26 5.98
C GLN A 111 -15.80 14.65 6.11
N LYS A 112 -14.48 14.72 6.25
CA LYS A 112 -13.75 15.98 6.38
C LYS A 112 -13.83 16.86 5.13
N TYR A 113 -13.82 16.25 3.94
CA TYR A 113 -13.71 16.98 2.67
C TYR A 113 -15.00 17.01 1.85
N SER A 114 -15.98 16.18 2.18
CA SER A 114 -17.33 16.28 1.63
C SER A 114 -17.98 17.59 2.05
N ARG A 115 -18.83 18.12 1.16
CA ARG A 115 -19.64 19.32 1.42
C ARG A 115 -21.03 18.98 1.96
N ASP A 116 -21.39 17.70 1.96
CA ASP A 116 -22.71 17.22 2.32
C ASP A 116 -22.74 16.69 3.75
N ASN A 117 -23.91 16.74 4.40
CA ASN A 117 -24.15 16.01 5.63
C ASN A 117 -24.20 14.51 5.29
N ILE A 118 -23.20 13.74 5.71
CA ILE A 118 -23.05 12.33 5.35
C ILE A 118 -23.63 11.43 6.43
N ASP A 119 -24.54 10.54 6.05
CA ASP A 119 -24.88 9.39 6.88
C ASP A 119 -23.63 8.51 7.06
N THR A 120 -23.18 8.43 8.32
CA THR A 120 -21.97 7.70 8.69
C THR A 120 -22.12 6.18 8.49
N GLN A 121 -23.33 5.64 8.65
CA GLN A 121 -23.57 4.20 8.43
C GLN A 121 -23.58 3.89 6.94
N GLU A 122 -24.25 4.70 6.13
CA GLU A 122 -24.25 4.54 4.67
C GLU A 122 -22.82 4.60 4.11
N LEU A 123 -22.03 5.59 4.55
CA LEU A 123 -20.63 5.72 4.14
C LEU A 123 -19.79 4.50 4.51
N LYS A 124 -19.96 3.98 5.74
CA LYS A 124 -19.27 2.76 6.16
C LYS A 124 -19.67 1.55 5.31
N GLY A 125 -20.96 1.44 4.94
CA GLY A 125 -21.46 0.43 4.01
C GLY A 125 -20.73 0.47 2.68
N LYS A 126 -20.75 1.62 2.00
CA LYS A 126 -20.07 1.80 0.70
C LYS A 126 -18.55 1.59 0.77
N ILE A 127 -17.93 2.00 1.88
CA ILE A 127 -16.50 1.73 2.11
C ILE A 127 -16.26 0.22 2.21
N ASN A 128 -17.09 -0.53 2.93
CA ASN A 128 -16.95 -1.98 3.06
C ASN A 128 -17.18 -2.73 1.74
N GLU A 129 -18.00 -2.20 0.85
CA GLU A 129 -18.29 -2.76 -0.48
C GLU A 129 -17.15 -2.58 -1.49
N LEU A 130 -16.14 -1.75 -1.20
CA LEU A 130 -14.97 -1.62 -2.08
C LEU A 130 -14.27 -2.98 -2.24
N GLY A 131 -14.05 -3.42 -3.48
CA GLY A 131 -13.46 -4.73 -3.79
C GLY A 131 -11.97 -4.88 -3.46
N MET A 132 -11.38 -3.94 -2.70
CA MET A 132 -9.94 -3.88 -2.42
C MET A 132 -9.52 -4.47 -1.07
N TRP A 133 -10.48 -4.92 -0.24
CA TRP A 133 -10.19 -5.39 1.12
C TRP A 133 -9.71 -6.84 1.20
N ASP A 134 -10.04 -7.66 0.20
CA ASP A 134 -9.64 -9.06 0.14
C ASP A 134 -8.23 -9.20 -0.46
N ILE A 135 -7.25 -9.51 0.38
CA ILE A 135 -5.83 -9.54 -0.01
C ILE A 135 -5.55 -10.68 -1.00
N GLY A 136 -4.87 -10.35 -2.09
CA GLY A 136 -4.51 -11.32 -3.13
C GLY A 136 -5.60 -11.57 -4.17
N CYS A 137 -6.70 -10.82 -4.15
CA CYS A 137 -7.61 -10.73 -5.28
C CYS A 137 -6.95 -9.96 -6.45
N LEU A 138 -7.67 -9.76 -7.56
CA LEU A 138 -7.12 -9.14 -8.76
C LEU A 138 -6.57 -7.72 -8.49
N TYR A 139 -7.28 -6.92 -7.69
CA TYR A 139 -6.84 -5.62 -7.18
C TYR A 139 -7.15 -5.53 -5.68
N ASP A 140 -6.13 -5.36 -4.85
CA ASP A 140 -6.30 -5.14 -3.41
C ASP A 140 -5.71 -3.78 -2.97
N PHE A 141 -5.94 -3.40 -1.71
CA PHE A 141 -5.50 -2.10 -1.18
C PHE A 141 -3.97 -1.91 -1.19
N THR A 142 -3.19 -2.99 -1.33
CA THR A 142 -1.72 -2.89 -1.37
C THR A 142 -1.24 -2.14 -2.61
N PHE A 143 -2.04 -2.11 -3.67
CA PHE A 143 -1.81 -1.30 -4.87
C PHE A 143 -1.77 0.21 -4.56
N LEU A 144 -2.47 0.68 -3.52
CA LEU A 144 -2.41 2.08 -3.08
C LEU A 144 -1.00 2.48 -2.61
N MET A 145 -0.20 1.55 -2.08
CA MET A 145 1.20 1.83 -1.76
C MET A 145 2.03 2.13 -3.00
N LYS A 146 1.59 1.68 -4.18
CA LYS A 146 2.22 1.95 -5.48
C LYS A 146 1.58 3.11 -6.23
N ASN A 147 0.77 3.94 -5.55
CA ASN A 147 -0.04 4.99 -6.16
C ASN A 147 -1.07 4.48 -7.20
N GLN A 148 -1.40 3.19 -7.19
CA GLN A 148 -2.35 2.62 -8.14
C GLN A 148 -3.73 2.62 -7.53
N VAL A 149 -4.53 3.61 -7.92
CA VAL A 149 -5.85 3.86 -7.36
C VAL A 149 -6.91 3.18 -8.23
N SER A 150 -7.84 2.46 -7.61
CA SER A 150 -8.93 1.83 -8.33
C SER A 150 -9.98 2.83 -8.82
N CYS A 151 -10.60 2.54 -9.96
CA CYS A 151 -11.75 3.28 -10.47
C CYS A 151 -12.87 3.37 -9.43
N GLN A 152 -13.15 2.27 -8.70
CA GLN A 152 -14.14 2.22 -7.63
C GLN A 152 -13.87 3.23 -6.50
N LEU A 153 -12.61 3.37 -6.08
CA LEU A 153 -12.27 4.35 -5.04
C LEU A 153 -12.46 5.78 -5.55
N ILE A 154 -12.12 6.05 -6.82
CA ILE A 154 -12.36 7.36 -7.44
C ILE A 154 -13.85 7.67 -7.55
N GLU A 155 -14.66 6.70 -7.96
CA GLU A 155 -16.11 6.81 -8.03
C GLU A 155 -16.71 7.10 -6.65
N LEU A 156 -16.28 6.39 -5.61
CA LEU A 156 -16.70 6.64 -4.23
C LEU A 156 -16.41 8.09 -3.81
N LEU A 157 -15.17 8.58 -4.04
CA LEU A 157 -14.81 9.95 -3.69
C LEU A 157 -15.68 10.98 -4.45
N LYS A 158 -15.96 10.73 -5.73
CA LYS A 158 -16.85 11.59 -6.55
C LYS A 158 -18.29 11.57 -6.04
N CYS A 159 -18.81 10.42 -5.60
CA CYS A 159 -20.15 10.32 -5.01
C CYS A 159 -20.31 11.25 -3.80
N TYR A 160 -19.24 11.45 -3.02
CA TYR A 160 -19.20 12.37 -1.87
C TYR A 160 -18.66 13.77 -2.23
N LYS A 161 -18.87 14.21 -3.48
CA LYS A 161 -18.55 15.57 -3.97
C LYS A 161 -17.07 15.97 -3.90
N ILE A 162 -16.16 15.01 -3.75
CA ILE A 162 -14.71 15.23 -3.86
C ILE A 162 -14.34 15.12 -5.35
N THR A 163 -14.78 16.12 -6.14
CA THR A 163 -14.66 16.13 -7.60
C THR A 163 -13.65 17.15 -8.12
N GLU A 164 -13.38 18.21 -7.36
CA GLU A 164 -12.37 19.21 -7.73
C GLU A 164 -10.98 18.55 -7.77
N GLU A 165 -10.26 18.80 -8.86
CA GLU A 165 -9.06 18.05 -9.20
C GLU A 165 -7.97 18.17 -8.12
N LYS A 166 -7.65 19.39 -7.67
CA LYS A 166 -6.62 19.61 -6.64
C LYS A 166 -7.01 18.95 -5.31
N LEU A 167 -8.27 19.05 -4.92
CA LEU A 167 -8.81 18.42 -3.73
C LEU A 167 -8.75 16.89 -3.82
N LEU A 168 -9.17 16.31 -4.94
CA LEU A 168 -9.11 14.87 -5.18
C LEU A 168 -7.67 14.35 -5.03
N TYR A 169 -6.69 15.03 -5.64
CA TYR A 169 -5.29 14.67 -5.49
C TYR A 169 -4.79 14.82 -4.05
N LYS A 170 -5.20 15.88 -3.35
CA LYS A 170 -4.86 16.08 -1.93
C LYS A 170 -5.41 14.96 -1.04
N VAL A 171 -6.64 14.50 -1.30
CA VAL A 171 -7.27 13.40 -0.57
C VAL A 171 -6.56 12.08 -0.88
N LEU A 172 -6.29 11.79 -2.15
CA LEU A 172 -5.61 10.57 -2.57
C LEU A 172 -4.16 10.48 -2.06
N LYS A 173 -3.43 11.60 -2.02
CA LYS A 173 -2.09 11.65 -1.39
C LYS A 173 -2.15 11.28 0.09
N GLN A 174 -3.15 11.77 0.83
CA GLN A 174 -3.36 11.41 2.23
C GLN A 174 -3.74 9.94 2.39
N ILE A 175 -4.60 9.39 1.52
CA ILE A 175 -4.98 7.97 1.54
C ILE A 175 -3.77 7.06 1.28
N THR A 176 -3.06 7.26 0.17
CA THR A 176 -1.89 6.44 -0.18
C THR A 176 -0.75 6.62 0.83
N GLY A 177 -0.54 7.84 1.33
CA GLY A 177 0.40 8.12 2.41
C GLY A 177 0.06 7.36 3.69
N ARG A 178 -1.22 7.32 4.08
CA ARG A 178 -1.67 6.56 5.25
C ARG A 178 -1.40 5.06 5.12
N VAL A 179 -1.71 4.46 3.96
CA VAL A 179 -1.43 3.02 3.73
C VAL A 179 0.07 2.74 3.84
N LEU A 180 0.90 3.58 3.21
CA LEU A 180 2.35 3.43 3.26
C LEU A 180 2.91 3.56 4.69
N LEU A 181 2.38 4.50 5.47
CA LEU A 181 2.80 4.75 6.84
C LEU A 181 2.42 3.58 7.77
N GLU A 182 1.19 3.07 7.68
CA GLU A 182 0.74 1.91 8.47
C GLU A 182 1.61 0.68 8.16
N PHE A 183 1.92 0.43 6.88
CA PHE A 183 2.87 -0.64 6.51
C PHE A 183 4.26 -0.41 7.10
N LYS A 184 4.79 0.81 6.97
CA LYS A 184 6.13 1.15 7.47
C LYS A 184 6.25 0.91 8.98
N VAL A 185 5.31 1.45 9.75
CA VAL A 185 5.37 1.47 11.22
C VAL A 185 4.97 0.13 11.82
N LEU A 186 3.91 -0.50 11.32
CA LEU A 186 3.35 -1.69 11.97
C LEU A 186 3.92 -3.01 11.47
N ILE A 187 4.53 -3.03 10.28
CA ILE A 187 5.08 -4.24 9.68
C ILE A 187 6.57 -4.08 9.43
N TRP A 188 6.97 -3.06 8.65
CA TRP A 188 8.33 -2.97 8.13
C TRP A 188 9.37 -2.69 9.21
N GLU A 189 9.12 -1.75 10.12
CA GLU A 189 10.03 -1.42 11.22
C GLU A 189 10.20 -2.57 12.22
N PRO A 190 9.12 -3.17 12.77
CA PRO A 190 9.24 -4.35 13.64
C PRO A 190 9.98 -5.51 12.97
N ARG A 191 9.73 -5.72 11.68
CA ARG A 191 10.45 -6.73 10.89
C ARG A 191 11.95 -6.43 10.85
N ASN A 192 12.36 -5.19 10.63
CA ASN A 192 13.78 -4.80 10.55
C ASN A 192 14.47 -5.00 11.90
N GLU A 193 13.79 -4.74 13.01
CA GLU A 193 14.32 -5.04 14.35
C GLU A 193 14.59 -6.54 14.54
N LEU A 194 13.71 -7.40 14.02
CA LEU A 194 13.92 -8.84 14.01
C LEU A 194 15.10 -9.23 13.11
N GLN A 195 15.22 -8.63 11.92
CA GLN A 195 16.35 -8.87 11.00
C GLN A 195 17.69 -8.59 11.69
N ILE A 196 17.82 -7.41 12.30
CA ILE A 196 19.06 -6.97 12.97
C ILE A 196 19.44 -7.91 14.11
N LYS A 197 18.45 -8.52 14.78
CA LYS A 197 18.71 -9.49 15.86
C LYS A 197 19.20 -10.84 15.33
N GLU A 198 18.81 -11.23 14.12
CA GLU A 198 19.26 -12.48 13.49
C GLU A 198 20.61 -12.36 12.80
N GLU A 199 20.96 -11.16 12.36
CA GLU A 199 22.28 -10.86 11.77
C GLU A 199 23.41 -10.70 12.81
N LYS A 200 23.08 -10.66 14.10
CA LYS A 200 24.03 -10.53 15.22
C LYS A 200 24.38 -11.87 15.83
#